data_AF-A0A2V9CCU3-F1
#
_entry.id   AF-A0A2V9CCU3-F1
#
_cell.length_a   1.000
_cell.length_b   1.000
_cell.length_c   1.000
_cell.angle_alpha   90.00
_cell.angle_beta   90.00
_cell.angle_gamma   90.00
#
_symmetry.space_group_name_H-M   'P 1'
#
loop_
_entity.id
_entity.type
_entity.pdbx_description
1 polymer ?
#
loop_
_entity_poly.entity_id
_entity_poly.type
_entity_poly.pdbx_seq_one_letter_code
_entity_poly.pdbx_strand_id
1 'polypeptide(L)'
;MNRTGSISCSNTRVLVGRVALCSLLLLLLAGAFTRAQAAGITLVQHIGKDAGTTTTSTLAFPSANTAGNFIAIVIRGGLSNSQVFTVKDSNANIYKQANQIGSSGSAVTSAIYYAENIVGGANTITVTMTVSGPLRFAILEYSGVALANSLDAVVAASATSTSPNSGNLTTTNGDLLLGEVATADSTTFTGGAGFTVRDFVPAAPNTKLITEDQIQSAAGTASASATLNPSSN
;
A
#
# COMPACT_ATOMS: atom_id res chain seq x y z
N MET A 1 -29.14 -14.59 6.15
CA MET A 1 -27.97 -14.91 7.00
C MET A 1 -26.92 -13.85 6.73
N ASN A 2 -26.67 -12.96 7.70
CA ASN A 2 -25.65 -11.92 7.63
C ASN A 2 -24.27 -12.58 7.48
N ARG A 3 -23.74 -12.63 6.26
CA ARG A 3 -22.35 -12.96 6.02
C ARG A 3 -21.61 -11.64 5.98
N THR A 4 -21.19 -11.12 7.12
CA THR A 4 -20.06 -10.19 7.15
C THR A 4 -18.83 -11.02 6.77
N GLY A 5 -18.52 -11.08 5.48
CA GLY A 5 -17.34 -11.79 4.99
C GLY A 5 -16.09 -11.33 5.73
N SER A 6 -15.14 -12.24 5.94
CA SER A 6 -13.91 -11.91 6.65
C SER A 6 -13.12 -10.81 5.92
N ILE A 7 -12.62 -9.87 6.71
CA ILE A 7 -11.96 -8.64 6.29
C ILE A 7 -10.48 -8.80 6.52
N SER A 8 -9.69 -8.52 5.51
CA SER A 8 -8.24 -8.37 5.64
C SER A 8 -7.93 -6.91 5.97
N CYS A 9 -7.07 -6.71 6.96
CA CYS A 9 -6.46 -5.41 7.20
C CYS A 9 -4.95 -5.59 7.32
N SER A 10 -4.17 -4.74 6.65
CA SER A 10 -2.72 -4.78 6.74
C SER A 10 -2.12 -3.40 6.82
N ASN A 11 -0.94 -3.32 7.42
CA ASN A 11 -0.16 -2.10 7.56
C ASN A 11 1.31 -2.39 7.29
N THR A 12 1.90 -1.65 6.36
CA THR A 12 3.29 -1.77 5.92
C THR A 12 4.05 -0.50 6.27
N ARG A 13 5.19 -0.66 6.95
CA ARG A 13 6.06 0.43 7.39
C ARG A 13 7.23 0.60 6.44
N VAL A 14 7.43 1.83 5.95
CA VAL A 14 8.46 2.19 4.98
C VAL A 14 9.35 3.32 5.49
N LEU A 15 10.67 3.16 5.43
CA LEU A 15 11.69 4.10 5.89
C LEU A 15 11.87 5.31 4.95
N VAL A 16 12.13 6.47 5.54
CA VAL A 16 12.64 7.68 4.87
C VAL A 16 14.07 7.46 4.38
N GLY A 17 14.45 8.06 3.24
CA GLY A 17 15.81 8.02 2.71
C GLY A 17 16.86 8.47 3.73
N ARG A 18 17.77 7.56 4.13
CA ARG A 18 18.91 7.87 4.99
C ARG A 18 20.11 8.28 4.14
N VAL A 19 20.63 9.50 4.35
CA VAL A 19 21.94 9.91 3.81
C VAL A 19 23.02 9.23 4.67
N ALA A 20 23.74 8.25 4.12
CA ALA A 20 24.82 7.56 4.82
C ALA A 20 26.06 8.48 4.93
N LEU A 21 26.46 8.83 6.16
CA LEU A 21 27.72 9.53 6.42
C LEU A 21 28.82 8.48 6.68
N CYS A 22 29.70 8.26 5.70
CA CYS A 22 30.88 7.41 5.87
C CYS A 22 31.95 8.21 6.64
N SER A 23 32.14 7.91 7.91
CA SER A 23 33.13 8.58 8.77
C SER A 23 34.53 8.05 8.51
N LEU A 24 35.28 8.67 7.59
CA LEU A 24 36.74 8.59 7.56
C LEU A 24 37.31 10.00 7.79
N LEU A 25 38.01 10.17 8.91
CA LEU A 25 38.57 11.43 9.38
C LEU A 25 39.74 11.88 8.48
N LEU A 26 39.60 13.01 7.78
CA LEU A 26 40.75 13.79 7.26
C LEU A 26 40.41 15.29 7.25
N LEU A 27 41.38 16.10 7.69
CA LEU A 27 41.29 17.53 8.05
C LEU A 27 41.13 18.48 6.84
N LEU A 28 40.41 19.59 7.09
CA LEU A 28 40.37 20.90 6.41
C LEU A 28 39.97 20.99 4.92
N LEU A 29 38.72 21.42 4.68
CA LEU A 29 38.41 22.65 3.93
C LEU A 29 36.97 23.08 4.29
N ALA A 30 36.78 24.34 4.69
CA ALA A 30 35.47 24.91 4.97
C ALA A 30 34.66 25.11 3.67
N GLY A 31 34.07 24.04 3.16
CA GLY A 31 32.95 24.09 2.22
C GLY A 31 31.67 23.97 3.02
N ALA A 32 30.74 24.92 2.84
CA ALA A 32 29.40 24.80 3.39
C ALA A 32 28.72 23.57 2.77
N PHE A 33 28.80 22.42 3.44
CA PHE A 33 27.89 21.32 3.19
C PHE A 33 26.53 21.77 3.71
N THR A 34 25.71 22.33 2.83
CA THR A 34 24.27 22.33 3.06
C THR A 34 23.88 20.87 3.22
N ARG A 35 23.55 20.46 4.45
CA ARG A 35 22.83 19.19 4.63
C ARG A 35 21.55 19.36 3.83
N ALA A 36 21.43 18.68 2.70
CA ALA A 36 20.14 18.48 2.06
C ALA A 36 19.29 17.75 3.10
N GLN A 37 18.39 18.49 3.75
CA GLN A 37 17.39 17.88 4.61
C GLN A 37 16.60 16.93 3.71
N ALA A 38 16.55 15.65 4.07
CA ALA A 38 15.70 14.71 3.35
C ALA A 38 14.29 15.30 3.31
N ALA A 39 13.78 15.56 2.11
CA ALA A 39 12.40 15.99 1.94
C ALA A 39 11.50 14.92 2.56
N GLY A 40 10.51 15.33 3.36
CA GLY A 40 9.58 14.40 3.98
C GLY A 40 8.83 13.58 2.93
N ILE A 41 8.42 12.36 3.28
CA ILE A 41 7.66 11.51 2.37
C ILE A 41 6.34 12.20 2.00
N THR A 42 6.02 12.21 0.71
CA THR A 42 4.82 12.86 0.16
C THR A 42 4.18 11.97 -0.91
N LEU A 43 2.84 11.86 -0.88
CA LEU A 43 2.08 11.21 -1.95
C LEU A 43 2.05 12.13 -3.18
N VAL A 44 2.54 11.63 -4.32
CA VAL A 44 2.63 12.36 -5.59
C VAL A 44 1.36 12.17 -6.42
N GLN A 45 0.89 10.93 -6.56
CA GLN A 45 -0.32 10.60 -7.29
C GLN A 45 -0.82 9.20 -6.92
N HIS A 46 -2.10 8.93 -7.15
CA HIS A 46 -2.68 7.61 -6.99
C HIS A 46 -3.90 7.41 -7.91
N ILE A 47 -4.25 6.17 -8.17
CA ILE A 47 -5.51 5.79 -8.83
C ILE A 47 -5.88 4.33 -8.52
N GLY A 48 -7.17 4.05 -8.37
CA GLY A 48 -7.74 2.72 -8.14
C GLY A 48 -8.59 2.20 -9.31
N LYS A 49 -8.73 0.87 -9.43
CA LYS A 49 -9.54 0.20 -10.46
C LYS A 49 -10.23 -1.06 -9.94
N ASP A 50 -11.54 -1.16 -10.18
CA ASP A 50 -12.23 -2.46 -10.19
C ASP A 50 -12.17 -3.02 -11.61
N ALA A 51 -11.48 -4.14 -11.79
CA ALA A 51 -11.28 -4.80 -13.07
C ALA A 51 -12.35 -5.86 -13.37
N GLY A 52 -13.33 -6.05 -12.48
CA GLY A 52 -14.31 -7.12 -12.58
C GLY A 52 -13.66 -8.49 -12.44
N THR A 53 -14.31 -9.51 -13.01
CA THR A 53 -13.82 -10.90 -12.95
C THR A 53 -12.83 -11.16 -14.07
N THR A 54 -11.56 -11.34 -13.71
CA THR A 54 -10.46 -11.55 -14.66
C THR A 54 -9.31 -12.28 -13.99
N THR A 55 -8.31 -12.72 -14.74
CA THR A 55 -6.99 -13.15 -14.22
C THR A 55 -5.92 -12.08 -14.39
N THR A 56 -6.17 -11.04 -15.19
CA THR A 56 -5.20 -9.99 -15.50
C THR A 56 -5.88 -8.65 -15.75
N SER A 57 -5.23 -7.57 -15.34
CA SER A 57 -5.67 -6.21 -15.64
C SER A 57 -4.49 -5.24 -15.60
N THR A 58 -4.62 -4.15 -16.34
CA THR A 58 -3.66 -3.05 -16.37
C THR A 58 -4.25 -1.76 -15.82
N LEU A 59 -3.39 -0.89 -15.28
CA LEU A 59 -3.74 0.44 -14.79
C LEU A 59 -2.56 1.40 -15.00
N ALA A 60 -2.78 2.48 -15.72
CA ALA A 60 -1.79 3.52 -15.97
C ALA A 60 -1.82 4.57 -14.86
N PHE A 61 -0.65 5.12 -14.52
CA PHE A 61 -0.59 6.31 -13.67
C PHE A 61 -1.20 7.52 -14.41
N PRO A 62 -1.90 8.42 -13.69
CA PRO A 62 -2.46 9.63 -14.30
C PRO A 62 -1.42 10.54 -14.95
N SER A 63 -0.22 10.60 -14.38
CA SER A 63 0.94 11.36 -14.88
C SER A 63 2.19 10.48 -14.95
N ALA A 64 3.18 10.90 -15.73
CA ALA A 64 4.48 10.24 -15.75
C ALA A 64 5.08 10.15 -14.34
N ASN A 65 5.58 8.97 -13.97
CA ASN A 65 6.26 8.80 -12.69
C ASN A 65 7.59 9.58 -12.70
N THR A 66 8.03 10.02 -11.52
CA THR A 66 9.32 10.68 -11.34
C THR A 66 10.39 9.66 -10.98
N ALA A 67 11.55 9.75 -11.63
CA ALA A 67 12.66 8.85 -11.33
C ALA A 67 13.12 8.97 -9.87
N GLY A 68 13.41 7.84 -9.22
CA GLY A 68 13.81 7.81 -7.82
C GLY A 68 12.66 7.74 -6.81
N ASN A 69 11.41 7.91 -7.25
CA ASN A 69 10.25 7.73 -6.38
C ASN A 69 10.01 6.26 -6.03
N PHE A 70 9.03 6.04 -5.15
CA PHE A 70 8.54 4.75 -4.72
C PHE A 70 7.13 4.51 -5.28
N ILE A 71 6.85 3.29 -5.73
CA ILE A 71 5.50 2.86 -6.11
C ILE A 71 5.00 1.83 -5.11
N ALA A 72 3.77 1.99 -4.63
CA ALA A 72 3.00 0.94 -3.95
C ALA A 72 1.84 0.47 -4.82
N ILE A 73 1.53 -0.82 -4.72
CA ILE A 73 0.41 -1.46 -5.41
C ILE A 73 -0.33 -2.30 -4.38
N VAL A 74 -1.57 -1.94 -4.10
CA VAL A 74 -2.45 -2.63 -3.15
C VAL A 74 -3.46 -3.44 -3.94
N ILE A 75 -3.56 -4.75 -3.67
CA ILE A 75 -4.27 -5.71 -4.51
C ILE A 75 -5.24 -6.53 -3.65
N ARG A 76 -6.47 -6.68 -4.15
CA ARG A 76 -7.48 -7.60 -3.65
C ARG A 76 -7.95 -8.52 -4.78
N GLY A 77 -7.65 -9.81 -4.66
CA GLY A 77 -8.18 -10.88 -5.50
C GLY A 77 -9.30 -11.64 -4.79
N GLY A 78 -10.41 -11.89 -5.48
CA GLY A 78 -11.54 -12.69 -4.96
C GLY A 78 -11.54 -14.16 -5.41
N LEU A 79 -12.49 -14.92 -4.86
CA LEU A 79 -12.77 -16.33 -5.15
C LEU A 79 -11.65 -17.33 -4.80
N SER A 80 -10.58 -16.87 -4.15
CA SER A 80 -9.52 -17.72 -3.61
C SER A 80 -8.85 -16.99 -2.44
N ASN A 81 -8.56 -17.72 -1.37
CA ASN A 81 -7.73 -17.28 -0.25
C ASN A 81 -6.24 -17.67 -0.43
N SER A 82 -5.87 -18.12 -1.63
CA SER A 82 -4.50 -18.49 -1.99
C SER A 82 -4.20 -18.07 -3.44
N GLN A 83 -4.58 -16.84 -3.81
CA GLN A 83 -4.14 -16.25 -5.07
C GLN A 83 -2.62 -16.06 -5.04
N VAL A 84 -1.94 -16.31 -6.15
CA VAL A 84 -0.56 -15.83 -6.33
C VAL A 84 -0.60 -14.67 -7.30
N PHE A 85 -0.08 -13.52 -6.88
CA PHE A 85 -0.03 -12.33 -7.70
C PHE A 85 1.30 -12.23 -8.44
N THR A 86 1.27 -11.70 -9.66
CA THR A 86 2.49 -11.18 -10.31
C THR A 86 2.26 -9.75 -10.75
N VAL A 87 3.30 -8.94 -10.61
CA VAL A 87 3.27 -7.51 -10.87
C VAL A 87 4.41 -7.16 -11.82
N LYS A 88 4.08 -6.45 -12.90
CA LYS A 88 5.04 -5.86 -13.82
C LYS A 88 4.58 -4.47 -14.21
N ASP A 89 5.46 -3.67 -14.77
CA ASP A 89 5.11 -2.39 -15.35
C ASP A 89 5.79 -2.16 -16.71
N SER A 90 5.43 -1.07 -17.39
CA SER A 90 5.99 -0.73 -18.70
C SER A 90 7.41 -0.18 -18.63
N ASN A 91 7.87 0.22 -17.44
CA ASN A 91 9.19 0.81 -17.21
C ASN A 91 10.23 -0.20 -16.69
N ALA A 92 9.84 -1.48 -16.59
CA ALA A 92 10.68 -2.58 -16.10
C ALA A 92 11.22 -2.35 -14.68
N ASN A 93 10.44 -1.72 -13.81
CA ASN A 93 10.75 -1.60 -12.39
C ASN A 93 10.71 -2.97 -11.69
N ILE A 94 11.55 -3.14 -10.66
CA ILE A 94 11.61 -4.37 -9.88
C ILE A 94 10.66 -4.27 -8.68
N TYR A 95 9.63 -5.11 -8.68
CA TYR A 95 8.64 -5.17 -7.60
C TYR A 95 8.98 -6.23 -6.56
N LYS A 96 8.84 -5.85 -5.29
CA LYS A 96 8.95 -6.71 -4.11
C LYS A 96 7.58 -6.83 -3.44
N GLN A 97 7.27 -8.00 -2.92
CA GLN A 97 6.08 -8.20 -2.09
C GLN A 97 6.37 -7.74 -0.67
N ALA A 98 5.60 -6.79 -0.15
CA ALA A 98 5.66 -6.43 1.27
C ALA A 98 4.91 -7.48 2.09
N ASN A 99 3.67 -7.80 1.68
CA ASN A 99 2.82 -8.73 2.40
C ASN A 99 1.82 -9.41 1.48
N GLN A 100 1.27 -10.52 1.97
CA GLN A 100 0.08 -11.15 1.39
C GLN A 100 -0.64 -11.93 2.49
N ILE A 101 -1.97 -11.84 2.50
CA ILE A 101 -2.82 -12.57 3.44
C ILE A 101 -4.07 -13.09 2.73
N GLY A 102 -4.35 -14.36 2.95
CA GLY A 102 -5.56 -15.02 2.50
C GLY A 102 -6.58 -15.12 3.64
N SER A 103 -7.83 -14.78 3.36
CA SER A 103 -8.93 -14.96 4.30
C SER A 103 -9.78 -16.18 3.93
N SER A 104 -9.71 -17.24 4.74
CA SER A 104 -10.48 -18.47 4.55
C SER A 104 -12.00 -18.26 4.69
N GLY A 105 -12.42 -17.26 5.48
CA GLY A 105 -13.85 -16.95 5.67
C GLY A 105 -14.51 -16.23 4.49
N SER A 106 -13.73 -15.66 3.56
CA SER A 106 -14.26 -14.85 2.44
C SER A 106 -13.71 -15.21 1.06
N ALA A 107 -12.77 -16.15 0.95
CA ALA A 107 -12.06 -16.46 -0.29
C ALA A 107 -11.49 -15.18 -0.96
N VAL A 108 -10.90 -14.32 -0.14
CA VAL A 108 -10.21 -13.10 -0.58
C VAL A 108 -8.73 -13.26 -0.27
N THR A 109 -7.88 -12.88 -1.22
CA THR A 109 -6.45 -12.70 -0.99
C THR A 109 -6.10 -11.23 -1.19
N SER A 110 -5.43 -10.65 -0.21
CA SER A 110 -4.94 -9.28 -0.17
C SER A 110 -3.41 -9.26 -0.26
N ALA A 111 -2.83 -8.28 -0.93
CA ALA A 111 -1.38 -8.12 -1.02
C ALA A 111 -0.96 -6.68 -1.30
N ILE A 112 0.20 -6.29 -0.76
CA ILE A 112 0.88 -5.04 -1.09
C ILE A 112 2.22 -5.40 -1.74
N TYR A 113 2.45 -4.83 -2.93
CA TYR A 113 3.72 -4.85 -3.64
C TYR A 113 4.29 -3.44 -3.71
N TYR A 114 5.60 -3.34 -3.87
CA TYR A 114 6.25 -2.05 -4.01
C TYR A 114 7.51 -2.10 -4.88
N ALA A 115 7.88 -0.95 -5.44
CA ALA A 115 9.15 -0.72 -6.11
C ALA A 115 9.80 0.55 -5.55
N GLU A 116 11.11 0.50 -5.30
CA GLU A 116 11.93 1.62 -4.84
C GLU A 116 12.74 2.17 -6.00
N ASN A 117 13.13 3.44 -5.93
CA ASN A 117 14.06 4.06 -6.89
C ASN A 117 13.63 3.81 -8.36
N ILE A 118 12.35 4.08 -8.64
CA ILE A 118 11.74 3.73 -9.91
C ILE A 118 12.35 4.49 -11.08
N VAL A 119 12.23 3.92 -12.28
CA VAL A 119 12.47 4.61 -13.54
C VAL A 119 11.31 5.57 -13.82
N GLY A 120 11.65 6.83 -14.11
CA GLY A 120 10.66 7.85 -14.45
C GLY A 120 10.11 7.72 -15.87
N GLY A 121 8.94 8.31 -16.12
CA GLY A 121 8.25 8.27 -17.40
C GLY A 121 6.80 7.77 -17.30
N ALA A 122 6.08 7.79 -18.42
CA ALA A 122 4.73 7.22 -18.47
C ALA A 122 4.78 5.73 -18.10
N ASN A 123 3.93 5.32 -17.17
CA ASN A 123 4.01 3.98 -16.60
C ASN A 123 2.64 3.32 -16.48
N THR A 124 2.58 2.03 -16.84
CA THR A 124 1.38 1.19 -16.73
C THR A 124 1.68 -0.07 -15.96
N ILE A 125 1.02 -0.25 -14.83
CA ILE A 125 1.08 -1.46 -14.01
C ILE A 125 0.21 -2.56 -14.63
N THR A 126 0.72 -3.79 -14.65
CA THR A 126 -0.01 -5.02 -14.96
C THR A 126 -0.01 -5.91 -13.73
N VAL A 127 -1.20 -6.30 -13.27
CA VAL A 127 -1.39 -7.26 -12.18
C VAL A 127 -2.04 -8.52 -12.75
N THR A 128 -1.46 -9.68 -12.43
CA THR A 128 -2.07 -11.00 -12.72
C THR A 128 -2.32 -11.77 -11.44
N MET A 129 -3.30 -12.66 -11.45
CA MET A 129 -3.54 -13.64 -10.38
C MET A 129 -3.85 -15.03 -10.92
N THR A 130 -3.61 -16.07 -10.12
CA THR A 130 -3.67 -17.48 -10.56
C THR A 130 -5.07 -18.02 -10.79
N VAL A 131 -6.07 -17.54 -10.06
CA VAL A 131 -7.47 -17.97 -10.16
C VAL A 131 -8.32 -16.82 -10.67
N SER A 132 -9.12 -17.05 -11.71
CA SER A 132 -10.06 -16.04 -12.20
C SER A 132 -11.04 -15.63 -11.11
N GLY A 133 -11.19 -14.32 -10.90
CA GLY A 133 -12.04 -13.77 -9.86
C GLY A 133 -12.09 -12.25 -9.91
N PRO A 134 -12.86 -11.61 -9.02
CA PRO A 134 -12.87 -10.16 -8.91
C PRO A 134 -11.48 -9.62 -8.56
N LEU A 135 -10.89 -8.82 -9.45
CA LEU A 135 -9.60 -8.17 -9.25
C LEU A 135 -9.80 -6.67 -9.01
N ARG A 136 -9.33 -6.19 -7.85
CA ARG A 136 -9.36 -4.77 -7.47
C ARG A 136 -7.98 -4.37 -7.02
N PHE A 137 -7.50 -3.23 -7.48
CA PHE A 137 -6.20 -2.74 -7.05
C PHE A 137 -6.08 -1.24 -7.21
N ALA A 138 -5.17 -0.64 -6.45
CA ALA A 138 -4.79 0.75 -6.56
C ALA A 138 -3.27 0.89 -6.59
N ILE A 139 -2.81 1.93 -7.28
CA ILE A 139 -1.41 2.25 -7.47
C ILE A 139 -1.13 3.64 -6.92
N LEU A 140 -0.05 3.78 -6.14
CA LEU A 140 0.31 5.02 -5.46
C LEU A 140 1.79 5.32 -5.69
N GLU A 141 2.13 6.57 -5.96
CA GLU A 141 3.50 7.03 -6.09
C GLU A 141 3.86 7.97 -4.93
N TYR A 142 4.98 7.71 -4.27
CA TYR A 142 5.51 8.52 -3.17
C TYR A 142 6.91 9.03 -3.48
N SER A 143 7.18 10.28 -3.15
CA SER A 143 8.54 10.84 -3.12
C SER A 143 9.14 10.76 -1.71
N GLY A 144 10.47 10.81 -1.60
CA GLY A 144 11.18 10.92 -0.31
C GLY A 144 11.36 9.60 0.46
N VAL A 145 10.79 8.50 -0.04
CA VAL A 145 11.03 7.14 0.47
C VAL A 145 12.47 6.71 0.19
N ALA A 146 13.05 5.87 1.04
CA ALA A 146 14.40 5.33 0.82
C ALA A 146 14.54 4.61 -0.53
N LEU A 147 15.64 4.88 -1.23
CA LEU A 147 15.92 4.31 -2.55
C LEU A 147 16.24 2.80 -2.54
N ALA A 148 16.51 2.24 -1.36
CA ALA A 148 16.75 0.81 -1.16
C ALA A 148 16.43 0.43 0.28
N ASN A 149 16.03 -0.82 0.49
CA ASN A 149 15.74 -1.40 1.81
C ASN A 149 14.75 -0.54 2.62
N SER A 150 13.73 -0.02 1.95
CA SER A 150 12.73 0.87 2.52
C SER A 150 11.70 0.12 3.36
N LEU A 151 11.46 -1.17 3.17
CA LEU A 151 10.53 -1.93 4.01
C LEU A 151 11.13 -2.20 5.39
N ASP A 152 10.48 -1.73 6.46
CA ASP A 152 10.91 -1.96 7.84
C ASP A 152 10.14 -3.12 8.49
N ALA A 153 8.80 -3.05 8.44
CA ALA A 153 7.93 -3.98 9.15
C ALA A 153 6.57 -4.11 8.45
N VAL A 154 5.90 -5.24 8.72
CA VAL A 154 4.58 -5.58 8.18
C VAL A 154 3.75 -6.22 9.28
N VAL A 155 2.49 -5.86 9.36
CA VAL A 155 1.49 -6.58 10.15
C VAL A 155 0.20 -6.72 9.35
N ALA A 156 -0.44 -7.88 9.44
CA ALA A 156 -1.71 -8.14 8.78
C ALA A 156 -2.58 -9.06 9.63
N ALA A 157 -3.89 -8.84 9.60
CA ALA A 157 -4.87 -9.67 10.27
C ALA A 157 -6.11 -9.86 9.40
N SER A 158 -6.81 -10.98 9.62
CA SER A 158 -8.11 -11.22 9.00
C SER A 158 -9.15 -11.58 10.05
N ALA A 159 -10.30 -10.91 10.05
CA ALA A 159 -11.38 -11.16 11.01
C ALA A 159 -12.76 -10.85 10.43
N THR A 160 -13.82 -11.39 11.03
CA THR A 160 -15.20 -10.95 10.76
C THR A 160 -15.60 -9.93 11.82
N SER A 161 -15.61 -8.65 11.45
CA SER A 161 -15.83 -7.52 12.36
C SER A 161 -16.38 -6.31 11.60
N THR A 162 -17.06 -5.38 12.26
CA THR A 162 -17.36 -4.05 11.66
C THR A 162 -16.22 -3.05 11.87
N SER A 163 -15.19 -3.45 12.62
CA SER A 163 -14.02 -2.64 12.96
C SER A 163 -12.75 -3.45 12.70
N PRO A 164 -12.37 -3.68 11.43
CA PRO A 164 -11.11 -4.34 11.10
C PRO A 164 -9.90 -3.55 11.60
N ASN A 165 -8.84 -4.27 11.97
CA ASN A 165 -7.58 -3.73 12.45
C ASN A 165 -6.42 -4.59 11.94
N SER A 166 -5.30 -3.98 11.55
CA SER A 166 -4.14 -4.70 11.01
C SER A 166 -3.35 -5.49 12.04
N GLY A 167 -3.56 -5.21 13.32
CA GLY A 167 -2.59 -5.44 14.39
C GLY A 167 -1.65 -4.25 14.56
N ASN A 168 -0.86 -4.30 15.63
CA ASN A 168 0.06 -3.25 16.02
C ASN A 168 1.44 -3.45 15.41
N LEU A 169 2.05 -2.35 14.96
CA LEU A 169 3.48 -2.28 14.66
C LEU A 169 4.11 -1.07 15.35
N THR A 170 5.40 -1.15 15.67
CA THR A 170 6.15 -0.01 16.21
C THR A 170 6.76 0.81 15.07
N THR A 171 6.60 2.12 15.16
CA THR A 171 7.06 3.09 14.16
C THR A 171 8.14 4.01 14.70
N THR A 172 8.86 4.64 13.77
CA THR A 172 9.77 5.75 14.01
C THR A 172 9.18 7.02 13.38
N ASN A 173 9.61 8.18 13.88
CA ASN A 173 9.27 9.46 13.26
C ASN A 173 9.69 9.49 11.78
N GLY A 174 8.78 9.95 10.93
CA GLY A 174 8.98 10.08 9.48
C GLY A 174 8.53 8.86 8.66
N ASP A 175 8.26 7.71 9.29
CA ASP A 175 7.87 6.51 8.53
C ASP A 175 6.56 6.71 7.78
N LEU A 176 6.50 6.16 6.56
CA LEU A 176 5.26 5.98 5.82
C LEU A 176 4.62 4.67 6.25
N LEU A 177 3.36 4.75 6.66
CA LEU A 177 2.48 3.62 6.86
C LEU A 177 1.53 3.51 5.69
N LEU A 178 1.51 2.35 5.03
CA LEU A 178 0.56 2.02 3.98
C LEU A 178 -0.40 0.95 4.48
N GLY A 179 -1.67 1.33 4.55
CA GLY A 179 -2.77 0.50 4.99
C GLY A 179 -3.60 -0.05 3.83
N GLU A 180 -4.07 -1.28 4.01
CA GLU A 180 -5.10 -1.90 3.18
C GLU A 180 -6.25 -2.35 4.08
N VAL A 181 -7.49 -2.12 3.65
CA VAL A 181 -8.66 -2.84 4.17
C VAL A 181 -9.48 -3.41 3.03
N ALA A 182 -9.73 -4.72 3.06
CA ALA A 182 -10.45 -5.43 2.01
C ALA A 182 -11.57 -6.32 2.57
N THR A 183 -12.76 -6.22 2.00
CA THR A 183 -13.96 -6.99 2.39
C THR A 183 -14.41 -7.93 1.29
N ALA A 184 -15.11 -9.01 1.63
CA ALA A 184 -15.79 -9.87 0.64
C ALA A 184 -16.96 -9.12 -0.03
N ASP A 185 -17.75 -8.47 0.82
CA ASP A 185 -19.02 -7.85 0.48
C ASP A 185 -18.89 -6.33 0.37
N SER A 186 -19.80 -5.73 -0.38
CA SER A 186 -19.83 -4.29 -0.58
C SER A 186 -20.20 -3.60 0.73
N THR A 187 -19.46 -2.55 1.07
CA THR A 187 -19.75 -1.74 2.26
C THR A 187 -19.27 -0.30 2.06
N THR A 188 -19.76 0.60 2.90
CA THR A 188 -19.15 1.91 3.09
C THR A 188 -18.05 1.83 4.14
N PHE A 189 -16.95 2.50 3.90
CA PHE A 189 -15.79 2.57 4.80
C PHE A 189 -15.64 3.97 5.37
N THR A 190 -15.24 4.04 6.63
CA THR A 190 -14.67 5.24 7.24
C THR A 190 -13.27 4.86 7.73
N GLY A 191 -12.23 5.57 7.26
CA GLY A 191 -10.85 5.32 7.67
C GLY A 191 -10.64 5.54 9.16
N GLY A 192 -9.67 4.83 9.73
CA GLY A 192 -9.29 4.92 11.14
C GLY A 192 -8.60 6.24 11.48
N ALA A 193 -8.55 6.57 12.77
CA ALA A 193 -7.89 7.79 13.22
C ALA A 193 -6.40 7.81 12.83
N GLY A 194 -5.94 8.93 12.28
CA GLY A 194 -4.54 9.13 11.88
C GLY A 194 -4.20 8.68 10.46
N PHE A 195 -5.06 7.89 9.81
CA PHE A 195 -4.90 7.45 8.43
C PHE A 195 -5.78 8.29 7.48
N THR A 196 -5.26 8.55 6.28
CA THR A 196 -6.00 9.19 5.19
C THR A 196 -6.32 8.14 4.13
N VAL A 197 -7.60 7.91 3.86
CA VAL A 197 -8.03 7.03 2.77
C VAL A 197 -7.70 7.68 1.43
N ARG A 198 -7.04 6.95 0.53
CA ARG A 198 -6.63 7.43 -0.80
C ARG A 198 -7.55 6.92 -1.89
N ASP A 199 -7.90 5.64 -1.86
CA ASP A 199 -8.76 5.03 -2.89
C ASP A 199 -9.92 4.26 -2.27
N PHE A 200 -11.07 4.33 -2.94
CA PHE A 200 -12.24 3.47 -2.71
C PHE A 200 -12.47 2.65 -3.98
N VAL A 201 -12.31 1.33 -3.89
CA VAL A 201 -12.42 0.42 -5.04
C VAL A 201 -13.41 -0.72 -4.77
N PRO A 202 -14.57 -0.77 -5.46
CA PRO A 202 -15.18 0.29 -6.25
C PRO A 202 -15.41 1.58 -5.46
N ALA A 203 -15.77 2.64 -6.18
CA ALA A 203 -16.24 3.87 -5.54
C ALA A 203 -17.41 3.58 -4.59
N ALA A 204 -17.49 4.39 -3.53
CA ALA A 204 -18.59 4.33 -2.58
C ALA A 204 -19.95 4.48 -3.30
N PRO A 205 -21.02 3.83 -2.81
CA PRO A 205 -21.12 3.11 -1.53
C PRO A 205 -20.78 1.61 -1.62
N ASN A 206 -20.30 1.12 -2.76
CA ASN A 206 -20.12 -0.32 -3.01
C ASN A 206 -18.67 -0.80 -2.84
N THR A 207 -17.91 -0.12 -2.00
CA THR A 207 -16.47 -0.35 -1.86
C THR A 207 -16.17 -1.73 -1.30
N LYS A 208 -15.07 -2.32 -1.75
CA LYS A 208 -14.56 -3.61 -1.25
C LYS A 208 -13.07 -3.62 -0.93
N LEU A 209 -12.37 -2.57 -1.34
CA LEU A 209 -10.95 -2.33 -1.09
C LEU A 209 -10.80 -0.82 -0.84
N ILE A 210 -10.16 -0.47 0.27
CA ILE A 210 -9.59 0.86 0.47
C ILE A 210 -8.08 0.78 0.62
N THR A 211 -7.41 1.82 0.15
CA THR A 211 -6.02 2.12 0.48
C THR A 211 -5.99 3.31 1.42
N GLU A 212 -5.08 3.30 2.39
CA GLU A 212 -4.90 4.42 3.30
C GLU A 212 -3.44 4.61 3.64
N ASP A 213 -3.08 5.81 4.07
CA ASP A 213 -1.71 6.08 4.50
C ASP A 213 -1.62 7.02 5.70
N GLN A 214 -0.47 6.97 6.36
CA GLN A 214 -0.09 7.89 7.42
C GLN A 214 1.41 8.14 7.37
N ILE A 215 1.83 9.42 7.45
CA ILE A 215 3.22 9.78 7.75
C ILE A 215 3.33 9.97 9.26
N GLN A 216 4.21 9.20 9.90
CA GLN A 216 4.37 9.24 11.35
C GLN A 216 5.04 10.54 11.79
N SER A 217 4.34 11.30 12.64
CA SER A 217 4.86 12.53 13.25
C SER A 217 5.67 12.26 14.52
N ALA A 218 5.57 11.06 15.09
CA ALA A 218 6.35 10.62 16.26
C ALA A 218 6.51 9.10 16.23
N ALA A 219 7.54 8.60 16.93
CA ALA A 219 7.69 7.16 17.13
C ALA A 219 6.58 6.64 18.06
N GLY A 220 6.04 5.46 17.77
CA GLY A 220 4.98 4.87 18.58
C GLY A 220 4.32 3.67 17.93
N THR A 221 3.36 3.08 18.63
CA THR A 221 2.56 1.98 18.09
C THR A 221 1.47 2.53 17.16
N ALA A 222 1.34 1.92 15.99
CA ALA A 222 0.30 2.26 15.03
C ALA A 222 -0.38 1.01 14.46
N SER A 223 -1.64 1.15 14.07
CA SER A 223 -2.43 0.10 13.42
C SER A 223 -3.39 0.72 12.42
N ALA A 224 -3.39 0.22 11.18
CA ALA A 224 -4.41 0.56 10.20
C ALA A 224 -5.76 -0.01 10.67
N SER A 225 -6.84 0.73 10.45
CA SER A 225 -8.19 0.32 10.86
C SER A 225 -9.25 1.07 10.06
N ALA A 226 -10.45 0.51 10.02
CA ALA A 226 -11.61 1.20 9.45
C ALA A 226 -12.87 0.87 10.23
N THR A 227 -13.91 1.69 10.06
CA THR A 227 -15.28 1.35 10.47
C THR A 227 -16.08 1.02 9.23
N LEU A 228 -16.81 -0.10 9.27
CA LEU A 228 -17.69 -0.57 8.21
C LEU A 228 -19.13 -0.46 8.68
N ASN A 229 -20.00 0.12 7.84
CA ASN A 229 -21.43 -0.01 8.09
C ASN A 229 -21.87 -1.45 7.79
N PRO A 230 -22.87 -1.99 8.51
CA PRO A 230 -23.49 -3.25 8.10
C PRO A 230 -23.98 -3.10 6.65
N SER A 231 -23.65 -4.05 5.79
CA SER A 231 -24.13 -4.05 4.41
C SER A 231 -25.66 -3.92 4.42
N SER A 232 -26.19 -2.87 3.79
CA SER A 232 -27.62 -2.82 3.47
C SER A 232 -27.90 -3.95 2.48
N ASN A 233 -28.71 -4.91 2.91
CA ASN A 233 -29.26 -5.96 2.05
C ASN A 233 -30.12 -5.34 0.94
#